data_AF-A0A0D0SP52-F1
#
_entry.id   AF-A0A0D0SP52-F1
#
_cell.length_a   1.000
_cell.length_b   1.000
_cell.length_c   1.000
_cell.angle_alpha   90.00
_cell.angle_beta   90.00
_cell.angle_gamma   90.00
#
_symmetry.space_group_name_H-M   'P 1'
#
loop_
_entity.id
_entity.type
_entity.pdbx_description
1 polymer ?
#
loop_
_entity_poly.entity_id
_entity_poly.type
_entity_poly.pdbx_seq_one_letter_code
_entity_poly.pdbx_strand_id
1 'polypeptide(L)'
;MAIINIIVIIILFLLTGFLSGKNKDKLLFIKAFISAIFMIITSFVSIVISCIITYYLLAHLMHDGNSIFILGVVTLLLAGIINYHFIKLIIRLSYYNEMLIMILEYYIQWTTIFFTLYQFFTSSSETLEKLKHLQISTNTLDISFMNIIILPILLVSWISIAMTKIFIKDHKEN
;
A
#
# COMPACT_ATOMS: atom_id res chain seq x y z
N MET A 1 -24.79 6.18 -1.10
CA MET A 1 -23.92 7.12 -0.36
C MET A 1 -22.46 6.68 -0.34
N ALA A 2 -22.09 5.52 0.23
CA ALA A 2 -20.69 5.07 0.30
C ALA A 2 -19.97 4.97 -1.06
N ILE A 3 -20.61 4.37 -2.08
CA ILE A 3 -20.04 4.27 -3.44
C ILE A 3 -19.78 5.66 -4.05
N ILE A 4 -20.69 6.60 -3.85
CA ILE A 4 -20.54 7.98 -4.35
C ILE A 4 -19.35 8.66 -3.66
N ASN A 5 -19.19 8.48 -2.35
CA ASN A 5 -18.05 9.02 -1.60
C ASN A 5 -16.72 8.44 -2.09
N ILE A 6 -16.66 7.12 -2.37
CA ILE A 6 -15.48 6.47 -2.94
C ILE A 6 -15.16 7.05 -4.33
N ILE A 7 -16.17 7.23 -5.18
CA ILE A 7 -16.01 7.83 -6.51
C ILE A 7 -15.46 9.26 -6.39
N VAL A 8 -15.99 10.07 -5.46
CA VAL A 8 -15.51 11.44 -5.22
C VAL A 8 -14.05 11.44 -4.78
N ILE A 9 -13.65 10.53 -3.87
CA ILE A 9 -12.26 10.41 -3.43
C ILE A 9 -11.36 10.04 -4.60
N ILE A 10 -11.75 9.07 -5.44
CA ILE A 10 -10.99 8.67 -6.63
C ILE A 10 -10.86 9.85 -7.61
N ILE A 11 -11.94 10.60 -7.84
CA ILE A 11 -11.91 11.78 -8.72
C ILE A 11 -10.97 12.85 -8.17
N LEU A 12 -11.04 13.17 -6.88
CA LEU A 12 -10.16 14.15 -6.25
C LEU A 12 -8.69 13.71 -6.34
N PHE A 13 -8.43 12.42 -6.13
CA PHE A 13 -7.09 11.85 -6.22
C PHE A 13 -6.52 11.84 -7.64
N LEU A 14 -7.36 11.62 -8.65
CA LEU A 14 -6.96 11.75 -10.06
C LEU A 14 -6.79 13.23 -10.46
N LEU A 15 -7.62 14.13 -9.92
CA LEU A 15 -7.54 15.58 -10.16
C LEU A 15 -6.26 16.19 -9.58
N THR A 16 -5.84 15.81 -8.37
CA THR A 16 -4.55 16.27 -7.81
C THR A 16 -3.39 15.86 -8.70
N GLY A 17 -3.44 14.64 -9.25
CA GLY A 17 -2.49 14.19 -10.26
C GLY A 17 -2.52 15.06 -11.52
N PHE A 18 -3.71 15.23 -12.11
CA PHE A 18 -3.88 16.05 -13.31
C PHE A 18 -3.38 17.50 -13.15
N LEU A 19 -3.67 18.14 -12.02
CA LEU A 19 -3.25 19.52 -11.74
C LEU A 19 -1.74 19.66 -11.47
N SER A 20 -1.09 18.60 -10.97
CA SER A 20 0.35 18.60 -10.66
C SER A 20 1.23 18.41 -11.90
N GLY A 21 0.70 17.81 -12.98
CA GLY A 21 1.45 17.48 -14.18
C GLY A 21 1.69 18.67 -15.13
N LYS A 22 2.94 19.11 -15.29
CA LYS A 22 3.35 19.91 -16.46
C LYS A 22 3.59 18.98 -17.67
N ASN A 23 2.54 18.83 -18.50
CA ASN A 23 2.48 18.33 -19.89
C ASN A 23 3.77 17.73 -20.52
N LYS A 24 4.07 16.44 -20.27
CA LYS A 24 4.83 15.59 -21.21
C LYS A 24 4.17 14.25 -21.53
N ASP A 25 3.55 13.59 -20.55
CA ASP A 25 2.72 12.39 -20.78
C ASP A 25 1.35 12.56 -20.07
N LYS A 26 0.31 12.87 -20.86
CA LYS A 26 -1.05 13.14 -20.37
C LYS A 26 -1.68 11.92 -19.67
N LEU A 27 -1.16 10.71 -19.91
CA LEU A 27 -1.70 9.46 -19.38
C LEU A 27 -0.87 8.89 -18.21
N LEU A 28 0.18 9.60 -17.78
CA LEU A 28 1.12 9.09 -16.79
C LEU A 28 0.45 8.80 -15.44
N PHE A 29 -0.49 9.64 -15.02
CA PHE A 29 -1.27 9.41 -13.79
C PHE A 29 -2.21 8.22 -13.90
N ILE A 30 -2.82 8.00 -15.07
CA ILE A 30 -3.68 6.82 -15.30
C ILE A 30 -2.82 5.55 -15.29
N LYS A 31 -1.66 5.57 -15.95
CA LYS A 31 -0.69 4.45 -15.91
C LYS A 31 -0.23 4.17 -14.48
N ALA A 32 0.08 5.21 -13.70
CA ALA A 32 0.44 5.06 -12.30
C ALA A 32 -0.72 4.47 -11.47
N PHE A 33 -1.95 4.92 -11.69
CA PHE A 33 -3.12 4.38 -11.00
C PHE A 33 -3.35 2.89 -11.30
N ILE A 34 -3.28 2.49 -12.58
CA ILE A 34 -3.38 1.07 -12.99
C ILE A 34 -2.25 0.24 -12.36
N SER A 35 -1.01 0.75 -12.42
CA SER A 35 0.14 0.10 -11.78
C SER A 35 -0.01 -0.01 -10.26
N ALA A 36 -0.65 0.97 -9.61
CA ALA A 36 -0.94 0.93 -8.18
C ALA A 36 -1.95 -0.18 -7.84
N ILE A 37 -3.02 -0.33 -8.63
CA ILE A 37 -3.98 -1.43 -8.47
C ILE A 37 -3.30 -2.78 -8.63
N PHE A 38 -2.49 -2.95 -9.68
CA PHE A 38 -1.77 -4.19 -9.92
C PHE A 38 -0.83 -4.52 -8.76
N MET A 39 -0.11 -3.53 -8.25
CA MET A 39 0.79 -3.68 -7.11
C MET A 39 0.06 -4.04 -5.82
N ILE A 40 -1.14 -3.50 -5.56
CA ILE A 40 -1.98 -3.91 -4.43
C ILE A 40 -2.33 -5.39 -4.53
N ILE A 41 -2.70 -5.86 -5.73
CA ILE A 41 -3.03 -7.27 -5.98
C ILE A 41 -1.80 -8.16 -5.77
N THR A 42 -0.65 -7.82 -6.36
CA THR A 42 0.57 -8.63 -6.19
C THR A 42 1.10 -8.62 -4.77
N SER A 43 0.96 -7.51 -4.05
CA SER A 43 1.30 -7.42 -2.63
C SER A 43 0.44 -8.36 -1.79
N PHE A 44 -0.88 -8.42 -2.05
CA PHE A 44 -1.76 -9.38 -1.37
C PHE A 44 -1.34 -10.82 -1.64
N VAL A 45 -1.09 -11.18 -2.91
CA VAL A 45 -0.61 -12.52 -3.28
C VAL A 45 0.72 -12.84 -2.58
N SER A 46 1.64 -11.87 -2.54
CA SER A 46 2.95 -12.03 -1.89
C SER A 46 2.84 -12.22 -0.38
N ILE A 47 1.88 -11.56 0.28
CA ILE A 47 1.58 -11.78 1.70
C ILE A 47 1.07 -13.21 1.92
N VAL A 48 0.13 -13.68 1.10
CA VAL A 48 -0.42 -15.04 1.23
C VAL A 48 0.68 -16.08 1.07
N ILE A 49 1.52 -15.95 0.03
CA ILE A 49 2.67 -16.84 -0.18
C ILE A 49 3.63 -16.78 1.01
N SER A 50 3.95 -15.57 1.49
CA SER A 50 4.88 -15.39 2.60
C SER A 50 4.34 -15.99 3.89
N CYS A 51 3.04 -15.87 4.15
CA CYS A 51 2.39 -16.45 5.33
C CYS A 51 2.50 -17.98 5.30
N ILE A 52 2.31 -18.60 4.14
CA ILE A 52 2.50 -20.04 3.97
C ILE A 52 3.95 -20.43 4.25
N ILE A 53 4.91 -19.72 3.65
CA ILE A 53 6.34 -19.98 3.84
C ILE A 53 6.74 -19.81 5.31
N THR A 54 6.37 -18.69 5.94
CA THR A 54 6.74 -18.41 7.32
C THR A 54 6.08 -19.39 8.28
N TYR A 55 4.83 -19.79 8.04
CA TYR A 55 4.16 -20.82 8.83
C TYR A 55 4.93 -22.15 8.77
N TYR A 56 5.24 -22.68 7.58
CA TYR A 56 5.97 -23.94 7.46
C TYR A 56 7.40 -23.86 8.00
N LEU A 57 8.09 -22.75 7.74
CA LEU A 57 9.48 -22.56 8.17
C LEU A 57 9.57 -22.40 9.69
N LEU A 58 8.66 -21.64 10.31
CA LEU A 58 8.62 -21.46 11.77
C LEU A 58 8.09 -22.70 12.49
N ALA A 59 7.05 -23.36 11.98
CA ALA A 59 6.56 -24.63 12.54
C ALA A 59 7.66 -25.71 12.54
N HIS A 60 8.57 -25.67 11.57
CA HIS A 60 9.67 -26.63 11.49
C HIS A 60 10.93 -26.21 12.27
N LEU A 61 11.30 -24.92 12.28
CA LEU A 61 12.51 -24.46 12.96
C LEU A 61 12.32 -24.10 14.45
N MET A 62 11.15 -23.61 14.83
CA MET A 62 10.94 -22.93 16.11
C MET A 62 9.70 -23.51 16.78
N HIS A 63 9.89 -24.52 17.63
CA HIS A 63 8.84 -25.11 18.45
C HIS A 63 8.12 -23.99 19.27
N ASP A 64 6.97 -23.54 18.77
CA ASP A 64 5.85 -22.80 19.39
C ASP A 64 6.15 -21.66 20.40
N GLY A 65 7.25 -20.91 20.26
CA GLY A 65 7.62 -19.85 21.21
C GLY A 65 7.65 -18.40 20.69
N ASN A 66 7.48 -18.15 19.39
CA ASN A 66 7.72 -16.82 18.83
C ASN A 66 6.51 -15.88 18.96
N SER A 67 6.79 -14.59 19.22
CA SER A 67 5.74 -13.58 19.31
C SER A 67 5.07 -13.34 17.95
N ILE A 68 3.74 -13.14 17.97
CA ILE A 68 2.94 -12.82 16.77
C ILE A 68 3.51 -11.60 16.04
N PHE A 69 4.08 -10.66 16.79
CA PHE A 69 4.74 -9.48 16.23
C PHE A 69 5.93 -9.85 15.33
N ILE A 70 6.85 -10.71 15.80
CA ILE A 70 8.02 -11.13 15.02
C ILE A 70 7.57 -11.89 13.76
N LEU A 71 6.59 -12.79 13.91
CA LEU A 71 6.03 -13.54 12.78
C LEU A 71 5.43 -12.60 11.73
N GLY A 72 4.68 -11.60 12.17
CA GLY A 72 4.14 -10.55 11.30
C GLY A 72 5.22 -9.78 10.55
N VAL A 73 6.23 -9.28 11.26
CA VAL A 73 7.34 -8.51 10.64
C VAL A 73 8.09 -9.36 9.61
N VAL A 74 8.47 -10.59 9.95
CA VAL A 74 9.17 -11.49 9.02
C VAL A 74 8.31 -11.77 7.79
N THR A 75 7.01 -12.02 7.97
CA THR A 75 6.07 -12.26 6.88
C THR A 75 5.96 -11.04 5.96
N LEU A 76 5.87 -9.82 6.51
CA LEU A 76 5.79 -8.59 5.72
C LEU A 76 7.07 -8.29 4.96
N LEU A 77 8.24 -8.49 5.58
CA LEU A 77 9.53 -8.32 4.90
C LEU A 77 9.71 -9.33 3.77
N LEU A 78 9.39 -10.61 4.02
CA LEU A 78 9.43 -11.65 2.99
C LEU A 78 8.47 -11.33 1.84
N ALA A 79 7.26 -10.87 2.16
CA ALA A 79 6.29 -10.45 1.16
C ALA A 79 6.79 -9.27 0.34
N GLY A 80 7.47 -8.31 0.97
CA GLY A 80 8.14 -7.20 0.28
C GLY A 80 9.20 -7.67 -0.72
N ILE A 81 10.01 -8.67 -0.34
CA ILE A 81 11.04 -9.25 -1.23
C ILE A 81 10.41 -9.99 -2.41
N ILE A 82 9.38 -10.80 -2.17
CA ILE A 82 8.64 -11.49 -3.25
C ILE A 82 8.00 -10.46 -4.18
N ASN A 83 7.32 -9.46 -3.61
CA ASN A 83 6.60 -8.45 -4.36
C ASN A 83 7.55 -7.53 -5.17
N TYR A 84 8.75 -7.24 -4.67
CA TYR A 84 9.79 -6.52 -5.39
C TYR A 84 10.05 -7.09 -6.80
N HIS A 85 10.02 -8.41 -7.00
CA HIS A 85 10.22 -8.99 -8.32
C HIS A 85 9.09 -8.63 -9.31
N PHE A 86 7.84 -8.59 -8.85
CA PHE A 86 6.71 -8.14 -9.65
C PHE A 86 6.83 -6.65 -9.99
N ILE A 87 7.20 -5.82 -9.01
CA ILE A 87 7.31 -4.36 -9.20
C ILE A 87 8.47 -4.00 -10.14
N LYS A 88 9.59 -4.72 -10.03
CA LYS A 88 10.72 -4.60 -10.95
C LYS A 88 10.29 -4.89 -12.40
N LEU A 89 9.41 -5.87 -12.61
CA LEU A 89 8.87 -6.18 -13.94
C LEU A 89 7.99 -5.04 -14.48
N ILE A 90 7.10 -4.47 -13.66
CA ILE A 90 6.26 -3.31 -14.05
C ILE A 90 7.12 -2.12 -14.46
N ILE A 91 8.15 -1.82 -13.66
CA ILE A 91 8.99 -0.66 -13.91
C ILE A 91 9.87 -0.86 -15.16
N ARG A 92 10.32 -2.09 -15.40
CA ARG A 92 11.00 -2.44 -16.66
C ARG A 92 10.08 -2.23 -17.87
N LEU A 93 8.81 -2.68 -17.79
CA LEU A 93 7.81 -2.45 -18.84
C LEU A 93 7.50 -0.96 -19.05
N SER A 94 7.69 -0.15 -18.01
CA SER A 94 7.50 1.30 -18.03
C SER A 94 8.77 2.08 -18.39
N TYR A 95 9.79 1.42 -18.94
CA TYR A 95 11.08 2.00 -19.33
C TYR A 95 11.79 2.80 -18.21
N TYR A 96 11.66 2.34 -16.96
CA TYR A 96 12.29 2.99 -15.80
C TYR A 96 11.94 4.48 -15.66
N ASN A 97 10.68 4.84 -15.95
CA ASN A 97 10.17 6.19 -15.77
C ASN A 97 10.15 6.58 -14.28
N GLU A 98 11.11 7.42 -13.88
CA GLU A 98 11.27 7.85 -12.48
C GLU A 98 10.07 8.62 -11.94
N MET A 99 9.38 9.39 -12.79
CA MET A 99 8.19 10.12 -12.40
C MET A 99 7.04 9.15 -12.07
N LEU A 100 6.92 8.04 -12.81
CA LEU A 100 5.93 7.01 -12.52
C LEU A 100 6.20 6.34 -11.16
N ILE A 101 7.47 6.03 -10.85
CA ILE A 101 7.85 5.45 -9.56
C ILE A 101 7.54 6.41 -8.41
N MET A 102 7.84 7.69 -8.59
CA MET A 102 7.58 8.73 -7.60
C MET A 102 6.08 8.90 -7.33
N ILE A 103 5.24 8.90 -8.37
CA ILE A 103 3.78 8.99 -8.20
C ILE A 103 3.22 7.74 -7.53
N LEU A 104 3.72 6.55 -7.89
CA LEU A 104 3.33 5.32 -7.21
C LEU A 104 3.69 5.34 -5.72
N GLU A 105 4.88 5.82 -5.38
CA GLU A 105 5.32 6.00 -4.00
C GLU A 105 4.37 6.93 -3.24
N TYR A 106 4.04 8.10 -3.80
CA TYR A 106 3.09 9.03 -3.20
C TYR A 106 1.69 8.44 -3.05
N TYR A 107 1.23 7.66 -4.02
CA TYR A 107 -0.08 7.03 -3.94
C TYR A 107 -0.17 6.08 -2.75
N ILE A 108 0.81 5.18 -2.58
CA ILE A 108 0.83 4.27 -1.43
C ILE A 108 0.92 5.06 -0.11
N GLN A 109 1.81 6.06 -0.05
CA GLN A 109 2.04 6.84 1.17
C GLN A 109 0.78 7.60 1.60
N TRP A 110 0.16 8.33 0.68
CA TRP A 110 -1.06 9.08 0.97
C TRP A 110 -2.20 8.16 1.39
N THR A 111 -2.42 7.05 0.68
CA THR A 111 -3.43 6.06 1.06
C THR A 111 -3.16 5.48 2.45
N THR A 112 -1.90 5.19 2.78
CA THR A 112 -1.51 4.71 4.11
C THR A 112 -1.82 5.74 5.19
N ILE A 113 -1.44 7.01 4.96
CA ILE A 113 -1.69 8.12 5.89
C ILE A 113 -3.20 8.33 6.09
N PHE A 114 -4.00 8.31 5.02
CA PHE A 114 -5.45 8.47 5.14
C PHE A 114 -6.09 7.35 5.95
N PHE A 115 -5.67 6.11 5.73
CA PHE A 115 -6.19 4.98 6.49
C PHE A 115 -5.74 4.98 7.95
N THR A 116 -4.50 5.33 8.26
CA THR A 116 -4.04 5.43 9.65
C THR A 116 -4.68 6.60 10.40
N LEU A 117 -4.93 7.73 9.73
CA LEU A 117 -5.72 8.83 10.30
C LEU A 117 -7.16 8.38 10.58
N TYR A 118 -7.80 7.71 9.61
CA TYR A 118 -9.13 7.15 9.81
C TYR A 118 -9.15 6.17 11.00
N GLN A 119 -8.16 5.28 11.08
CA GLN A 119 -7.97 4.37 12.22
C GLN A 119 -7.92 5.15 13.53
N PHE A 120 -7.07 6.17 13.61
CA PHE A 120 -6.85 6.96 14.81
C PHE A 120 -8.14 7.65 15.27
N PHE A 121 -8.88 8.26 14.35
CA PHE A 121 -10.13 8.94 14.68
C PHE A 121 -11.27 7.99 15.09
N THR A 122 -11.27 6.75 14.57
CA THR A 122 -12.35 5.79 14.80
C THR A 122 -12.06 4.75 15.89
N SER A 123 -10.80 4.57 16.29
CA SER A 123 -10.43 3.59 17.33
C SER A 123 -10.57 4.13 18.76
N SER A 124 -10.61 5.45 18.94
CA SER A 124 -10.74 6.09 20.25
C SER A 124 -12.21 6.40 20.55
N SER A 125 -12.75 5.81 21.61
CA SER A 125 -14.11 6.08 22.10
C SER A 125 -14.29 7.55 22.50
N GLU A 126 -13.28 8.18 23.09
CA GLU A 126 -13.29 9.59 23.47
C GLU A 126 -13.35 10.52 22.23
N THR A 127 -12.61 10.15 21.18
CA THR A 127 -12.61 10.89 19.91
C THR A 127 -13.94 10.75 19.20
N LEU A 128 -14.52 9.54 19.20
CA LEU A 128 -15.86 9.27 18.70
C LEU A 128 -16.92 10.11 19.42
N GLU A 129 -16.87 10.18 20.76
CA GLU A 129 -17.79 11.02 21.54
C GLU A 129 -17.68 12.50 21.20
N LYS A 130 -16.45 13.00 21.07
CA LYS A 130 -16.19 14.37 20.62
C LYS A 130 -16.69 14.62 19.20
N LEU A 131 -16.79 13.61 18.33
CA LEU A 131 -17.27 13.74 16.95
C LEU A 131 -18.76 13.44 16.76
N LYS A 132 -19.46 12.90 17.77
CA LYS A 132 -20.91 12.57 17.70
C LYS A 132 -21.78 13.76 17.27
N HIS A 133 -21.41 14.98 17.65
CA HIS A 133 -22.14 16.21 17.30
C HIS A 133 -22.14 16.52 15.79
N LEU A 134 -21.21 15.97 15.02
CA LEU A 134 -21.10 16.20 13.57
C LEU A 134 -22.03 15.31 12.74
N GLN A 135 -22.75 14.36 13.36
CA GLN A 135 -23.63 13.39 12.69
C GLN A 135 -22.96 12.64 11.50
N ILE A 136 -21.64 12.50 11.55
CA ILE A 136 -20.86 11.83 10.51
C ILE A 136 -20.97 10.31 10.71
N SER A 137 -21.30 9.59 9.64
CA SER A 137 -21.30 8.12 9.68
C SER A 137 -19.88 7.59 9.86
N THR A 138 -19.65 6.88 10.96
CA THR A 138 -18.34 6.28 11.30
C THR A 138 -18.21 4.83 10.84
N ASN A 139 -19.30 4.20 10.38
CA ASN A 139 -19.40 2.79 9.99
C ASN A 139 -19.00 2.50 8.52
N THR A 140 -18.24 3.39 7.87
CA THR A 140 -17.92 3.23 6.44
C THR A 140 -16.88 2.15 6.15
N LEU A 141 -15.91 1.94 7.02
CA LEU A 141 -14.83 0.95 6.87
C LEU A 141 -14.57 0.23 8.19
N ASP A 142 -14.48 -1.11 8.15
CA ASP A 142 -14.12 -1.91 9.32
C ASP A 142 -12.63 -1.74 9.64
N ILE A 143 -12.35 -1.23 10.84
CA ILE A 143 -11.00 -1.01 11.36
C ILE A 143 -10.21 -2.32 11.40
N SER A 144 -10.85 -3.44 11.72
CA SER A 144 -10.21 -4.76 11.80
C SER A 144 -9.74 -5.21 10.43
N PHE A 145 -10.59 -5.06 9.41
CA PHE A 145 -10.24 -5.36 8.02
C PHE A 145 -9.08 -4.48 7.54
N MET A 146 -9.11 -3.19 7.87
CA MET A 146 -8.05 -2.26 7.50
C MET A 146 -6.70 -2.64 8.12
N ASN A 147 -6.68 -3.03 9.40
CA ASN A 147 -5.47 -3.39 10.13
C ASN A 147 -4.88 -4.73 9.68
N ILE A 148 -5.72 -5.72 9.37
CA ILE A 148 -5.26 -7.07 9.04
C ILE A 148 -4.93 -7.22 7.55
N ILE A 149 -5.58 -6.46 6.68
CA ILE A 149 -5.46 -6.64 5.22
C ILE A 149 -4.91 -5.39 4.54
N ILE A 150 -5.60 -4.24 4.66
CA ILE A 150 -5.27 -3.06 3.84
C ILE A 150 -3.89 -2.48 4.19
N LEU A 151 -3.62 -2.19 5.46
CA LEU A 151 -2.35 -1.59 5.89
C LEU A 151 -1.14 -2.50 5.60
N PRO A 152 -1.19 -3.82 5.88
CA PRO A 152 -0.17 -4.78 5.44
C PRO A 152 0.12 -4.74 3.94
N ILE A 153 -0.92 -4.73 3.09
CA ILE A 153 -0.77 -4.68 1.63
C ILE A 153 -0.05 -3.39 1.20
N LEU A 154 -0.45 -2.25 1.75
CA LEU A 154 0.18 -0.96 1.46
C LEU A 154 1.64 -0.94 1.90
N LEU A 155 1.94 -1.47 3.08
CA LEU A 155 3.29 -1.55 3.60
C LEU A 155 4.20 -2.44 2.73
N VAL A 156 3.73 -3.61 2.31
CA VAL A 156 4.45 -4.50 1.38
C VAL A 156 4.68 -3.82 0.03
N SER A 157 3.67 -3.10 -0.48
CA SER A 157 3.78 -2.34 -1.72
C SER A 157 4.88 -1.27 -1.59
N TRP A 158 4.91 -0.56 -0.46
CA TRP A 158 5.90 0.49 -0.21
C TRP A 158 7.32 -0.06 -0.10
N ILE A 159 7.54 -1.15 0.65
CA ILE A 159 8.83 -1.84 0.73
C ILE A 159 9.34 -2.20 -0.67
N SER A 160 8.45 -2.74 -1.51
CA SER A 160 8.79 -3.19 -2.87
C SER A 160 9.22 -2.04 -3.77
N ILE A 161 8.53 -0.89 -3.69
CA ILE A 161 8.93 0.33 -4.39
C ILE A 161 10.27 0.86 -3.89
N ALA A 162 10.45 0.93 -2.56
CA ALA A 162 11.69 1.41 -1.97
C ALA A 162 12.90 0.59 -2.45
N MET A 163 12.79 -0.74 -2.42
CA MET A 163 13.82 -1.64 -2.96
C MET A 163 14.06 -1.40 -4.46
N THR A 164 13.00 -1.22 -5.24
CA THR A 164 13.15 -1.01 -6.69
C THR A 164 13.79 0.34 -7.01
N LYS A 165 13.49 1.39 -6.24
CA LYS A 165 14.10 2.71 -6.38
C LYS A 165 15.61 2.67 -6.11
N ILE A 166 16.01 1.96 -5.05
CA ILE A 166 17.43 1.73 -4.72
C ILE A 166 18.11 0.98 -5.86
N PHE A 167 17.53 -0.11 -6.36
CA PHE A 167 18.08 -0.89 -7.46
C PHE A 167 18.31 -0.04 -8.73
N ILE A 168 17.34 0.80 -9.10
CA ILE A 168 17.43 1.61 -10.32
C ILE A 168 18.50 2.69 -10.18
N LYS A 169 18.58 3.34 -9.01
CA LYS A 169 19.58 4.37 -8.77
C LYS A 169 21.00 3.79 -8.89
N ASP A 170 21.24 2.63 -8.28
CA ASP A 170 22.53 1.95 -8.29
C ASP A 170 22.96 1.48 -9.70
N HIS A 171 21.99 1.09 -10.56
CA HIS A 171 22.28 0.56 -11.91
C HIS A 171 22.20 1.62 -13.03
N LYS A 172 21.76 2.85 -12.74
CA LYS A 172 21.83 3.98 -13.69
C LYS A 172 23.09 4.84 -13.49
N GLU A 173 23.76 4.72 -12.35
CA GLU A 173 25.00 5.44 -12.04
C GLU A 173 26.28 4.70 -12.51
N ASN A 174 26.14 3.52 -13.12
CA ASN A 174 27.19 2.78 -13.84
C ASN A 174 26.92 2.75 -15.36
#